data_AF-A0A5V5KWZ3-F1
#
_entry.id   AF-A0A5V5KWZ3-F1
#
_cell.length_a   1.000
_cell.length_b   1.000
_cell.length_c   1.000
_cell.angle_alpha   90.00
_cell.angle_beta   90.00
_cell.angle_gamma   90.00
#
_symmetry.space_group_name_H-M   'P 1'
#
loop_
_entity.id
_entity.type
_entity.pdbx_description
1 polymer ?
#
loop_
_entity_poly.entity_id
_entity_poly.type
_entity_poly.pdbx_seq_one_letter_code
_entity_poly.pdbx_strand_id
1 'polypeptide(L)'
;EALECIWTICHPPAGTTREDVINRFELLRTLAYAGWEESIHSGQHGENYFCILDEDSQEILSVTLDDAGNYTVNCQGYSETHRLTLDTAQGEEGTGHAEGASGTFRTSFLPATTAPQTPAEYDAVWSAWRRAAPAEESRGRAAVVQKMRACLNNGNAVLNVGESGLTTLPDCLPAHITTLVIPDNNLTSLPALPPELRTLEVSGNQLTSLPVLPPGLLELSIFSNPLTHLPALPSGLCKLWIFGNQLTSLPVLPPGLQELSVSDNQLASLPALPSE
;
A
#
# COMPACT_ATOMS: atom_id res chain seq x y z
N GLU A 1 -13.27 11.70 -0.39
CA GLU A 1 -12.74 12.83 -1.20
C GLU A 1 -11.41 13.34 -0.65
N ALA A 2 -11.32 13.82 0.60
CA ALA A 2 -10.04 14.29 1.16
C ALA A 2 -8.95 13.19 1.19
N LEU A 3 -9.30 11.97 1.60
CA LEU A 3 -8.36 10.83 1.61
C LEU A 3 -7.88 10.43 0.20
N GLU A 4 -8.77 10.48 -0.81
CA GLU A 4 -8.40 10.23 -2.21
C GLU A 4 -7.47 11.34 -2.75
N CYS A 5 -7.71 12.57 -2.32
CA CYS A 5 -6.86 13.71 -2.66
C CYS A 5 -5.45 13.52 -2.09
N ILE A 6 -5.34 13.18 -0.79
CA ILE A 6 -4.06 12.86 -0.13
C ILE A 6 -3.39 11.66 -0.80
N TRP A 7 -4.15 10.60 -1.10
CA TRP A 7 -3.59 9.41 -1.75
C TRP A 7 -2.97 9.74 -3.11
N THR A 8 -3.63 10.57 -3.91
CA THR A 8 -3.10 10.96 -5.23
C THR A 8 -1.95 11.97 -5.14
N ILE A 9 -1.90 12.77 -4.07
CA ILE A 9 -0.73 13.59 -3.76
C ILE A 9 0.46 12.67 -3.43
N CYS A 10 0.26 11.61 -2.65
CA CYS A 10 1.32 10.66 -2.33
C CYS A 10 1.71 9.75 -3.53
N HIS A 11 0.79 9.50 -4.46
CA HIS A 11 1.00 8.64 -5.63
C HIS A 11 0.57 9.36 -6.91
N PRO A 12 1.35 10.33 -7.40
CA PRO A 12 0.97 11.12 -8.57
C PRO A 12 0.90 10.23 -9.83
N PRO A 13 -0.21 10.27 -10.60
CA PRO A 13 -0.29 9.56 -11.87
C PRO A 13 0.77 10.07 -12.87
N ALA A 14 1.17 9.22 -13.81
CA ALA A 14 2.12 9.60 -14.86
C ALA A 14 1.61 10.81 -15.66
N GLY A 15 2.45 11.84 -15.80
CA GLY A 15 2.08 13.10 -16.45
C GLY A 15 1.41 14.13 -15.54
N THR A 16 1.36 13.91 -14.23
CA THR A 16 0.91 14.93 -13.26
C THR A 16 1.71 16.21 -13.45
N THR A 17 1.01 17.32 -13.70
CA THR A 17 1.62 18.64 -13.87
C THR A 17 1.67 19.40 -12.54
N ARG A 18 2.46 20.47 -12.48
CA ARG A 18 2.47 21.39 -11.32
C ARG A 18 1.06 21.93 -11.01
N GLU A 19 0.29 22.27 -12.04
CA GLU A 19 -1.08 22.78 -11.88
C GLU A 19 -2.02 21.74 -11.24
N ASP A 20 -1.86 20.46 -11.59
CA ASP A 20 -2.64 19.38 -10.98
C ASP A 20 -2.35 19.25 -9.49
N VAL A 21 -1.11 19.46 -9.08
CA VAL A 21 -0.69 19.41 -7.66
C VAL A 21 -1.29 20.60 -6.90
N ILE A 22 -1.22 21.80 -7.47
CA ILE A 22 -1.85 23.01 -6.90
C ILE A 22 -3.35 22.78 -6.71
N ASN A 23 -4.04 22.33 -7.76
CA ASN A 23 -5.48 22.09 -7.72
C ASN A 23 -5.87 21.05 -6.65
N ARG A 24 -5.01 20.05 -6.40
CA ARG A 24 -5.24 19.04 -5.35
C ARG A 24 -5.06 19.61 -3.95
N PHE A 25 -4.02 20.41 -3.70
CA PHE A 25 -3.86 21.06 -2.40
C PHE A 25 -4.99 22.06 -2.12
N GLU A 26 -5.48 22.78 -3.14
CA GLU A 26 -6.65 23.65 -3.02
C GLU A 26 -7.95 22.86 -2.76
N LEU A 27 -8.14 21.72 -3.43
CA LEU A 27 -9.26 20.82 -3.15
C LEU A 27 -9.17 20.24 -1.73
N LEU A 28 -7.98 19.90 -1.27
CA LEU A 28 -7.80 19.40 0.09
C LEU A 28 -8.14 20.48 1.12
N ARG A 29 -7.83 21.74 0.82
CA ARG A 29 -8.21 22.90 1.64
C ARG A 29 -9.72 23.07 1.74
N THR A 30 -10.46 22.93 0.65
CA THR A 30 -11.93 23.05 0.69
C THR A 30 -12.63 21.86 1.38
N LEU A 31 -11.95 20.72 1.45
CA LEU A 31 -12.44 19.51 2.12
C LEU A 31 -12.00 19.39 3.58
N ALA A 32 -11.10 20.26 4.05
CA ALA A 32 -10.60 20.25 5.42
C ALA A 32 -11.67 20.75 6.40
N TYR A 33 -11.64 20.25 7.64
CA TYR A 33 -12.51 20.76 8.70
C TYR A 33 -12.16 22.22 9.01
N ALA A 34 -13.18 23.03 9.37
CA ALA A 34 -12.99 24.42 9.73
C ALA A 34 -11.91 24.58 10.82
N GLY A 35 -10.83 25.29 10.49
CA GLY A 35 -9.64 25.45 11.34
C GLY A 35 -8.38 24.73 10.85
N TRP A 36 -8.51 23.73 9.97
CA TRP A 36 -7.37 23.03 9.34
C TRP A 36 -6.98 23.60 7.96
N GLU A 37 -7.81 24.50 7.40
CA GLU A 37 -7.53 25.16 6.13
C GLU A 37 -6.25 26.01 6.17
N GLU A 38 -5.94 26.58 7.34
CA GLU A 38 -4.74 27.38 7.57
C GLU A 38 -3.48 26.52 7.75
N SER A 39 -3.63 25.22 8.01
CA SER A 39 -2.54 24.26 8.14
C SER A 39 -2.09 23.66 6.80
N ILE A 40 -2.82 23.95 5.72
CA ILE A 40 -2.49 23.48 4.36
C ILE A 40 -1.87 24.66 3.61
N HIS A 41 -0.58 24.53 3.28
CA HIS A 41 0.17 25.56 2.59
C HIS A 41 0.51 25.12 1.16
N SER A 42 0.16 25.98 0.21
CA SER A 42 0.58 25.90 -1.19
C SER A 42 1.60 27.02 -1.47
N GLY A 43 2.83 26.67 -1.88
CA GLY A 43 3.80 27.61 -2.45
C GLY A 43 4.76 28.36 -1.51
N GLN A 44 4.97 27.92 -0.26
CA GLN A 44 5.98 28.54 0.62
C GLN A 44 7.40 28.05 0.29
N HIS A 45 8.38 28.95 0.14
CA HIS A 45 9.74 28.68 -0.40
C HIS A 45 9.82 28.41 -1.91
N GLY A 46 9.40 29.38 -2.73
CA GLY A 46 9.73 29.41 -4.16
C GLY A 46 8.80 28.60 -5.07
N GLU A 47 7.48 28.71 -4.85
CA GLU A 47 6.38 28.24 -5.72
C GLU A 47 6.27 26.73 -5.98
N ASN A 48 7.18 25.93 -5.42
CA ASN A 48 7.36 24.53 -5.74
C ASN A 48 7.23 23.59 -4.54
N TYR A 49 6.84 24.12 -3.39
CA TYR A 49 6.75 23.39 -2.14
C TYR A 49 5.34 23.52 -1.55
N PHE A 50 4.78 22.39 -1.16
CA PHE A 50 3.43 22.25 -0.62
C PHE A 50 3.51 21.45 0.66
N CYS A 51 2.83 21.87 1.73
CA CYS A 51 2.87 21.12 2.99
C CYS A 51 1.55 21.17 3.76
N ILE A 52 1.40 20.20 4.65
CA ILE A 52 0.31 20.05 5.61
C ILE A 52 0.94 19.96 6.99
N LEU A 53 0.53 20.85 7.88
CA LEU A 53 1.02 20.93 9.25
C LEU A 53 0.03 20.28 10.23
N ASP A 54 0.54 19.78 11.35
CA ASP A 54 -0.26 19.37 12.51
C ASP A 54 -0.58 20.54 13.44
N GLU A 55 -1.29 20.26 14.54
CA GLU A 55 -1.67 21.24 15.57
C GLU A 55 -0.44 21.89 16.26
N ASP A 56 0.72 21.25 16.22
CA ASP A 56 2.00 21.72 16.77
C ASP A 56 2.87 22.42 15.70
N SER A 57 2.31 22.72 14.52
CA SER A 57 3.00 23.30 13.36
C SER A 57 4.17 22.45 12.82
N GLN A 58 4.14 21.13 13.02
CA GLN A 58 5.08 20.19 12.42
C GLN A 58 4.55 19.68 11.08
N GLU A 59 5.45 19.48 10.12
CA GLU A 59 5.10 18.96 8.80
C GLU A 59 4.69 17.49 8.87
N ILE A 60 3.41 17.21 8.61
CA ILE A 60 2.89 15.85 8.49
C ILE A 60 3.16 15.32 7.09
N LEU A 61 2.91 16.16 6.07
CA LEU A 61 3.10 15.85 4.67
C LEU A 61 3.71 17.06 3.97
N SER A 62 4.77 16.89 3.21
CA SER A 62 5.27 17.90 2.30
C SER A 62 5.60 17.34 0.93
N VAL A 63 5.53 18.20 -0.07
CA VAL A 63 5.72 17.88 -1.47
C VAL A 63 6.58 18.95 -2.11
N THR A 64 7.64 18.52 -2.80
CA THR A 64 8.56 19.40 -3.52
C THR A 64 8.61 19.01 -4.99
N LEU A 65 8.37 19.97 -5.88
CA LEU A 65 8.61 19.85 -7.31
C LEU A 65 9.92 20.55 -7.68
N ASP A 66 10.90 19.83 -8.22
CA ASP A 66 12.10 20.48 -8.74
C ASP A 66 11.96 20.85 -10.23
N ASP A 67 12.83 21.76 -10.69
CA ASP A 67 12.87 22.20 -12.10
C ASP A 67 13.31 21.07 -13.06
N ALA A 68 13.75 19.93 -12.53
CA ALA A 68 14.10 18.73 -13.28
C ALA A 68 12.92 17.75 -13.43
N GLY A 69 11.73 18.11 -12.93
CA GLY A 69 10.51 17.29 -13.02
C GLY A 69 10.44 16.17 -11.99
N ASN A 70 11.25 16.22 -10.92
CA ASN A 70 11.11 15.31 -9.80
C ASN A 70 10.08 15.84 -8.81
N TYR A 71 9.19 14.96 -8.39
CA TYR A 71 8.13 15.17 -7.43
C TYR A 71 8.46 14.38 -6.18
N THR A 72 8.87 15.06 -5.12
CA THR A 72 9.27 14.43 -3.86
C THR A 72 8.18 14.62 -2.83
N VAL A 73 7.63 13.53 -2.31
CA VAL A 73 6.69 13.51 -1.19
C VAL A 73 7.46 13.15 0.06
N ASN A 74 7.21 13.84 1.16
CA ASN A 74 7.75 13.55 2.49
C ASN A 74 6.59 13.44 3.47
N CYS A 75 6.52 12.37 4.25
CA CYS A 75 5.45 12.12 5.22
C CYS A 75 6.03 11.47 6.48
N GLN A 76 5.96 12.14 7.63
CA GLN A 76 6.36 11.61 8.94
C GLN A 76 7.70 10.82 8.97
N GLY A 77 8.71 11.31 8.24
CA GLY A 77 10.05 10.69 8.17
C GLY A 77 10.25 9.69 7.01
N TYR A 78 9.24 9.50 6.17
CA TYR A 78 9.33 8.78 4.90
C TYR A 78 9.43 9.76 3.74
N SER A 79 10.37 9.58 2.81
CA SER A 79 10.49 10.43 1.61
C SER A 79 10.55 9.58 0.34
N GLU A 80 9.73 9.93 -0.64
CA GLU A 80 9.62 9.23 -1.92
C GLU A 80 9.68 10.25 -3.07
N THR A 81 10.48 9.96 -4.11
CA THR A 81 10.65 10.86 -5.26
C THR A 81 10.20 10.17 -6.55
N HIS A 82 9.19 10.74 -7.20
CA HIS A 82 8.70 10.32 -8.51
C HIS A 82 9.31 11.20 -9.60
N ARG A 83 9.79 10.61 -10.70
CA ARG A 83 10.22 11.37 -11.87
C ARG A 83 9.04 11.54 -12.82
N LEU A 84 8.51 12.75 -12.91
CA LEU A 84 7.45 13.13 -13.84
C LEU A 84 8.11 13.43 -15.20
N THR A 85 8.47 12.40 -15.96
CA THR A 85 9.03 12.60 -17.31
C THR A 85 8.03 13.32 -18.20
N LEU A 86 8.40 14.51 -18.66
CA LEU A 86 7.74 15.22 -19.76
C LEU A 86 8.12 14.53 -21.08
N ASP A 87 7.15 13.88 -21.72
CA ASP A 87 7.23 13.61 -23.16
C ASP A 87 7.12 14.96 -23.90
N THR A 88 8.25 15.63 -24.13
CA THR A 88 8.34 16.67 -25.14
C THR A 88 8.52 16.01 -26.50
N ALA A 89 7.43 15.96 -27.27
CA ALA A 89 7.47 15.58 -28.67
C ALA A 89 8.16 16.66 -29.54
N GLN A 90 8.98 16.16 -30.47
CA GLN A 90 9.46 16.77 -31.72
C GLN A 90 10.48 17.92 -31.69
N GLY A 91 11.63 17.64 -32.32
CA GLY A 91 12.16 18.50 -33.38
C GLY A 91 13.54 19.12 -33.19
N GLU A 92 14.46 18.67 -34.04
CA GLU A 92 15.60 19.40 -34.63
C GLU A 92 17.03 19.15 -34.13
N GLU A 93 17.88 19.16 -35.16
CA GLU A 93 19.23 18.67 -35.32
C GLU A 93 20.29 19.44 -34.52
N GLY A 94 21.49 18.84 -34.41
CA GLY A 94 22.71 19.64 -34.37
C GLY A 94 23.81 19.12 -33.48
N THR A 95 24.69 18.32 -34.09
CA THR A 95 26.12 18.15 -33.83
C THR A 95 26.78 18.97 -32.70
N GLY A 96 27.60 18.30 -31.88
CA GLY A 96 28.63 19.00 -31.11
C GLY A 96 29.43 18.10 -30.17
N HIS A 97 30.66 17.79 -30.56
CA HIS A 97 31.70 17.17 -29.73
C HIS A 97 31.93 17.91 -28.40
N ALA A 98 32.26 17.18 -27.33
CA ALA A 98 33.39 17.49 -26.45
C ALA A 98 33.69 16.36 -25.45
N GLU A 99 34.98 16.07 -25.32
CA GLU A 99 35.64 15.36 -24.23
C GLU A 99 35.40 16.03 -22.86
N GLY A 100 35.66 15.27 -21.79
CA GLY A 100 36.37 15.86 -20.65
C GLY A 100 35.70 15.73 -19.29
N ALA A 101 36.20 14.73 -18.56
CA ALA A 101 36.59 14.82 -17.15
C ALA A 101 35.54 14.75 -16.02
N SER A 102 35.97 13.96 -15.04
CA SER A 102 35.75 14.11 -13.60
C SER A 102 34.50 13.51 -12.98
N GLY A 103 34.75 12.67 -11.99
CA GLY A 103 33.78 12.42 -10.92
C GLY A 103 33.51 10.95 -10.69
N THR A 104 34.50 10.20 -10.21
CA THR A 104 34.22 9.00 -9.40
C THR A 104 33.45 9.42 -8.16
N PHE A 105 32.13 9.43 -8.24
CA PHE A 105 31.27 9.23 -7.08
C PHE A 105 30.65 7.85 -7.20
N ARG A 106 31.31 6.89 -6.55
CA ARG A 106 30.63 5.71 -6.02
C ARG A 106 29.68 6.20 -4.94
N THR A 107 28.49 6.63 -5.34
CA THR A 107 27.35 6.70 -4.46
C THR A 107 26.56 5.42 -4.68
N SER A 108 26.96 4.41 -3.92
CA SER A 108 26.21 3.19 -3.69
C SER A 108 24.92 3.55 -2.92
N PHE A 109 23.96 4.18 -3.60
CA PHE A 109 22.60 4.26 -3.06
C PHE A 109 21.89 3.00 -3.52
N LEU A 110 21.71 2.09 -2.56
CA LEU A 110 20.67 1.07 -2.65
C LEU A 110 19.35 1.79 -2.94
N PRO A 111 18.57 1.38 -3.94
CA PRO A 111 17.28 2.01 -4.20
C PRO A 111 16.33 1.75 -3.03
N ALA A 112 15.49 2.76 -2.78
CA ALA A 112 14.35 2.71 -1.87
C ALA A 112 13.43 1.53 -2.18
N THR A 113 12.68 1.09 -1.17
CA THR A 113 11.86 -0.12 -1.06
C THR A 113 10.82 -0.31 -2.17
N THR A 114 11.26 -0.57 -3.40
CA THR A 114 10.45 -1.24 -4.41
C THR A 114 10.18 -2.67 -3.93
N ALA A 115 8.95 -3.16 -4.13
CA ALA A 115 8.65 -4.57 -3.92
C ALA A 115 9.72 -5.40 -4.66
N PRO A 116 10.34 -6.40 -4.02
CA PRO A 116 11.45 -7.15 -4.61
C PRO A 116 11.07 -7.61 -6.03
N GLN A 117 11.87 -7.21 -7.01
CA GLN A 117 11.64 -7.50 -8.43
C GLN A 117 12.47 -8.71 -8.88
N THR A 118 13.47 -9.11 -8.08
CA THR A 118 14.34 -10.24 -8.37
C THR A 118 14.17 -11.36 -7.35
N PRO A 119 14.34 -12.65 -7.75
CA PRO A 119 14.35 -13.77 -6.81
C PRO A 119 15.38 -13.62 -5.67
N ALA A 120 16.48 -12.89 -5.90
CA ALA A 120 17.51 -12.65 -4.91
C ALA A 120 17.05 -11.69 -3.80
N GLU A 121 16.27 -10.66 -4.13
CA GLU A 121 15.74 -9.72 -3.14
C GLU A 121 14.65 -10.39 -2.28
N TYR A 122 13.77 -11.18 -2.90
CA TYR A 122 12.82 -12.04 -2.15
C TYR A 122 13.57 -12.96 -1.19
N ASP A 123 14.64 -13.61 -1.65
CA ASP A 123 15.39 -14.53 -0.82
C ASP A 123 16.06 -13.85 0.38
N ALA A 124 16.54 -12.62 0.20
CA ALA A 124 17.12 -11.83 1.27
C ALA A 124 16.09 -11.50 2.36
N VAL A 125 14.90 -11.01 1.98
CA VAL A 125 13.80 -10.67 2.90
C VAL A 125 13.34 -11.92 3.66
N TRP A 126 13.08 -13.01 2.94
CA TRP A 126 12.60 -14.26 3.55
C TRP A 126 13.63 -14.90 4.46
N SER A 127 14.91 -14.84 4.09
CA SER A 127 16.00 -15.33 4.92
C SER A 127 16.15 -14.51 6.20
N ALA A 128 15.97 -13.19 6.13
CA ALA A 128 15.97 -12.32 7.30
C ALA A 128 14.80 -12.65 8.24
N TRP A 129 13.57 -12.74 7.70
CA TRP A 129 12.38 -13.09 8.47
C TRP A 129 12.48 -14.47 9.15
N ARG A 130 13.05 -15.46 8.47
CA ARG A 130 13.30 -16.79 9.03
C ARG A 130 14.36 -16.77 10.13
N ARG A 131 15.41 -15.94 10.01
CA ARG A 131 16.44 -15.79 11.06
C ARG A 131 15.91 -15.09 12.30
N ALA A 132 14.94 -14.18 12.14
CA ALA A 132 14.26 -13.50 13.23
C ALA A 132 13.20 -14.38 13.93
N ALA A 133 13.09 -15.67 13.59
CA ALA A 133 12.11 -16.56 14.17
C ALA A 133 12.37 -16.82 15.67
N PRO A 134 11.36 -16.74 16.53
CA PRO A 134 11.37 -17.43 17.81
C PRO A 134 11.66 -18.92 17.62
N ALA A 135 12.26 -19.57 18.62
CA ALA A 135 12.67 -20.97 18.52
C ALA A 135 11.51 -21.90 18.13
N GLU A 136 10.32 -21.62 18.65
CA GLU A 136 9.10 -22.40 18.41
C GLU A 136 8.57 -22.22 16.98
N GLU A 137 8.73 -21.04 16.39
CA GLU A 137 8.28 -20.73 15.03
C GLU A 137 9.29 -21.11 13.95
N SER A 138 10.55 -21.40 14.30
CA SER A 138 11.65 -21.59 13.34
C SER A 138 11.32 -22.59 12.22
N ARG A 139 10.73 -23.74 12.60
CA ARG A 139 10.30 -24.77 11.64
C ARG A 139 9.13 -24.30 10.78
N GLY A 140 8.17 -23.60 11.38
CA GLY A 140 7.02 -23.00 10.71
C GLY A 140 7.46 -21.99 9.66
N ARG A 141 8.28 -21.00 10.06
CA ARG A 141 8.84 -19.99 9.16
C ARG A 141 9.64 -20.62 8.03
N ALA A 142 10.46 -21.64 8.32
CA ALA A 142 11.19 -22.38 7.28
C ALA A 142 10.25 -23.02 6.24
N ALA A 143 9.14 -23.61 6.68
CA ALA A 143 8.15 -24.20 5.78
C ALA A 143 7.47 -23.14 4.91
N VAL A 144 7.10 -21.98 5.47
CA VAL A 144 6.49 -20.88 4.69
C VAL A 144 7.47 -20.33 3.65
N VAL A 145 8.75 -20.11 4.01
CA VAL A 145 9.77 -19.70 3.04
C VAL A 145 9.91 -20.71 1.91
N GLN A 146 9.85 -22.01 2.22
CA GLN A 146 9.93 -23.04 1.20
C GLN A 146 8.72 -23.02 0.26
N LYS A 147 7.51 -22.78 0.78
CA LYS A 147 6.29 -22.62 -0.03
C LYS A 147 6.37 -21.37 -0.92
N MET A 148 6.79 -20.23 -0.38
CA MET A 148 6.94 -18.99 -1.16
C MET A 148 7.97 -19.13 -2.28
N ARG A 149 9.11 -19.79 -2.00
CA ARG A 149 10.12 -20.14 -3.02
C ARG A 149 9.53 -21.07 -4.09
N ALA A 150 8.72 -22.06 -3.70
CA ALA A 150 8.05 -22.93 -4.65
C ALA A 150 7.14 -22.13 -5.59
N CYS A 151 6.32 -21.22 -5.05
CA CYS A 151 5.44 -20.34 -5.83
C CYS A 151 6.21 -19.48 -6.85
N LEU A 152 7.36 -18.90 -6.49
CA LEU A 152 8.20 -18.16 -7.45
C LEU A 152 8.77 -19.07 -8.54
N ASN A 153 9.21 -20.28 -8.19
CA ASN A 153 9.90 -21.16 -9.13
C ASN A 153 8.96 -21.85 -10.12
N ASN A 154 7.74 -22.19 -9.70
CA ASN A 154 6.78 -22.91 -10.54
C ASN A 154 5.64 -22.03 -11.05
N GLY A 155 5.61 -20.74 -10.69
CA GLY A 155 4.54 -19.81 -11.08
C GLY A 155 3.19 -20.10 -10.42
N ASN A 156 3.15 -20.91 -9.36
CA ASN A 156 1.92 -21.19 -8.63
C ASN A 156 1.41 -19.90 -7.99
N ALA A 157 0.17 -19.53 -8.32
CA ALA A 157 -0.49 -18.31 -7.86
C ALA A 157 -1.23 -18.49 -6.52
N VAL A 158 -1.22 -19.70 -5.95
CA VAL A 158 -1.86 -19.99 -4.66
C VAL A 158 -0.79 -20.15 -3.57
N LEU A 159 -0.86 -19.33 -2.54
CA LEU A 159 -0.01 -19.42 -1.35
C LEU A 159 -0.88 -19.68 -0.12
N ASN A 160 -0.72 -20.85 0.49
CA ASN A 160 -1.26 -21.17 1.81
C ASN A 160 -0.11 -21.23 2.82
N VAL A 161 -0.05 -20.29 3.76
CA VAL A 161 1.05 -20.23 4.74
C VAL A 161 1.00 -21.41 5.72
N GLY A 162 -0.19 -21.93 6.00
CA GLY A 162 -0.43 -23.06 6.89
C GLY A 162 -0.40 -22.67 8.37
N GLU A 163 -0.86 -23.60 9.21
CA GLU A 163 -0.96 -23.41 10.65
C GLU A 163 0.40 -23.71 11.28
N SER A 164 1.07 -22.67 11.78
CA SER A 164 2.42 -22.80 12.31
C SER A 164 2.68 -21.88 13.51
N GLY A 165 1.61 -21.35 14.11
CA GLY A 165 1.69 -20.43 15.24
C GLY A 165 2.47 -19.14 14.92
N LEU A 166 2.52 -18.74 13.65
CA LEU A 166 3.28 -17.60 13.17
C LEU A 166 2.79 -16.33 13.86
N THR A 167 3.72 -15.54 14.38
CA THR A 167 3.42 -14.21 14.95
C THR A 167 3.54 -13.09 13.93
N THR A 168 4.36 -13.28 12.89
CA THR A 168 4.51 -12.34 11.78
C THR A 168 4.63 -13.05 10.44
N LEU A 169 4.37 -12.34 9.35
CA LEU A 169 4.71 -12.73 7.98
C LEU A 169 5.88 -11.87 7.47
N PRO A 170 6.61 -12.29 6.43
CA PRO A 170 7.63 -11.44 5.82
C PRO A 170 6.99 -10.22 5.14
N ASP A 171 7.74 -9.13 5.06
CA ASP A 171 7.27 -7.86 4.48
C ASP A 171 6.88 -7.95 3.00
N CYS A 172 7.39 -8.97 2.29
CA CYS A 172 7.12 -9.17 0.88
C CYS A 172 6.64 -10.60 0.60
N LEU A 173 5.46 -10.70 0.02
CA LEU A 173 4.90 -11.92 -0.56
C LEU A 173 5.17 -11.96 -2.07
N PRO A 174 5.21 -13.14 -2.72
CA PRO A 174 5.42 -13.21 -4.16
C PRO A 174 4.33 -12.42 -4.91
N ALA A 175 4.75 -11.48 -5.77
CA ALA A 175 3.83 -10.50 -6.38
C ALA A 175 2.76 -11.12 -7.30
N HIS A 176 2.99 -12.31 -7.86
CA HIS A 176 2.08 -13.00 -8.78
C HIS A 176 1.01 -13.85 -8.09
N ILE A 177 0.94 -13.84 -6.76
CA ILE A 177 -0.07 -14.58 -6.00
C ILE A 177 -1.46 -13.98 -6.25
N THR A 178 -2.40 -14.84 -6.65
CA THR A 178 -3.81 -14.50 -6.84
C THR A 178 -4.70 -15.02 -5.71
N THR A 179 -4.24 -16.03 -4.96
CA THR A 179 -4.96 -16.59 -3.81
C THR A 179 -4.04 -16.72 -2.61
N LEU A 180 -4.38 -16.04 -1.52
CA LEU A 180 -3.63 -16.07 -0.27
C LEU A 180 -4.52 -16.64 0.85
N VAL A 181 -4.07 -17.73 1.46
CA VAL A 181 -4.76 -18.40 2.56
C VAL A 181 -3.88 -18.37 3.81
N ILE A 182 -4.42 -17.81 4.87
CA ILE A 182 -3.75 -17.60 6.16
C ILE A 182 -4.59 -18.23 7.26
N PRO A 183 -4.45 -19.55 7.49
CA PRO A 183 -5.20 -20.24 8.51
C PRO A 183 -4.55 -20.08 9.90
N ASP A 184 -5.33 -20.28 10.94
CA ASP A 184 -5.01 -20.34 12.37
C ASP A 184 -3.54 -20.11 12.76
N ASN A 185 -3.19 -18.84 12.99
CA ASN A 185 -1.87 -18.37 13.42
C ASN A 185 -2.04 -17.29 14.50
N ASN A 186 -0.94 -16.69 14.96
CA ASN A 186 -0.96 -15.64 15.98
C ASN A 186 -0.62 -14.26 15.38
N LEU A 187 -0.98 -14.02 14.11
CA LEU A 187 -0.63 -12.78 13.42
C LEU A 187 -1.42 -11.61 14.00
N THR A 188 -0.71 -10.52 14.29
CA THR A 188 -1.32 -9.25 14.72
C THR A 188 -1.45 -8.26 13.57
N SER A 189 -0.71 -8.47 12.47
CA SER A 189 -0.77 -7.67 11.26
C SER A 189 -0.47 -8.51 10.02
N LEU A 190 -0.88 -8.00 8.85
CA LEU A 190 -0.52 -8.55 7.54
C LEU A 190 0.45 -7.59 6.83
N PRO A 191 1.36 -8.11 5.99
CA PRO A 191 2.22 -7.30 5.13
C PRO A 191 1.40 -6.67 3.98
N ALA A 192 2.07 -5.88 3.15
CA ALA A 192 1.48 -5.43 1.89
C ALA A 192 1.00 -6.64 1.06
N LEU A 193 -0.24 -6.55 0.57
CA LEU A 193 -0.86 -7.63 -0.19
C LEU A 193 -0.34 -7.64 -1.64
N PRO A 194 -0.22 -8.80 -2.28
CA PRO A 194 0.15 -8.89 -3.69
C PRO A 194 -0.82 -8.08 -4.57
N PRO A 195 -0.33 -7.31 -5.56
CA PRO A 195 -1.18 -6.44 -6.38
C PRO A 195 -2.19 -7.24 -7.23
N GLU A 196 -1.85 -8.48 -7.60
CA GLU A 196 -2.69 -9.37 -8.42
C GLU A 196 -3.66 -10.23 -7.60
N LEU A 197 -3.75 -10.00 -6.28
CA LEU A 197 -4.57 -10.82 -5.40
C LEU A 197 -6.06 -10.71 -5.76
N ARG A 198 -6.70 -11.87 -5.91
CA ARG A 198 -8.14 -12.03 -6.23
C ARG A 198 -8.93 -12.59 -5.06
N THR A 199 -8.30 -13.48 -4.28
CA THR A 199 -8.93 -14.11 -3.11
C THR A 199 -8.00 -14.01 -1.90
N LEU A 200 -8.53 -13.45 -0.81
CA LEU A 200 -7.88 -13.41 0.49
C LEU A 200 -8.74 -14.15 1.51
N GLU A 201 -8.18 -15.20 2.11
CA GLU A 201 -8.78 -15.97 3.19
C GLU A 201 -7.90 -15.92 4.43
N VAL A 202 -8.44 -15.43 5.54
CA VAL A 202 -7.73 -15.33 6.83
C VAL A 202 -8.63 -15.87 7.94
N SER A 203 -8.15 -16.87 8.67
CA SER A 203 -8.87 -17.46 9.79
C SER A 203 -8.06 -17.46 11.06
N GLY A 204 -8.73 -17.29 12.21
CA GLY A 204 -8.15 -17.60 13.52
C GLY A 204 -6.82 -16.90 13.78
N ASN A 205 -6.80 -15.58 13.67
CA ASN A 205 -5.63 -14.75 13.94
C ASN A 205 -6.00 -13.61 14.92
N GLN A 206 -5.04 -12.76 15.24
CA GLN A 206 -5.20 -11.64 16.18
C GLN A 206 -5.19 -10.29 15.45
N LEU A 207 -5.68 -10.25 14.21
CA LEU A 207 -5.70 -9.02 13.40
C LEU A 207 -6.72 -8.02 13.96
N THR A 208 -6.27 -6.81 14.23
CA THR A 208 -7.13 -5.68 14.65
C THR A 208 -7.48 -4.74 13.50
N SER A 209 -6.72 -4.81 12.40
CA SER A 209 -6.93 -4.05 11.16
C SER A 209 -6.39 -4.85 9.96
N LEU A 210 -6.70 -4.37 8.75
CA LEU A 210 -6.20 -4.91 7.49
C LEU A 210 -5.36 -3.87 6.75
N PRO A 211 -4.37 -4.30 5.94
CA PRO A 211 -3.70 -3.43 4.99
C PRO A 211 -4.67 -3.00 3.88
N VAL A 212 -4.21 -2.07 3.02
CA VAL A 212 -4.95 -1.68 1.82
C VAL A 212 -5.24 -2.91 0.95
N LEU A 213 -6.50 -3.05 0.55
CA LEU A 213 -6.94 -4.16 -0.28
C LEU A 213 -6.55 -3.90 -1.75
N PRO A 214 -6.01 -4.90 -2.47
CA PRO A 214 -5.70 -4.77 -3.88
C PRO A 214 -6.96 -4.42 -4.70
N PRO A 215 -6.86 -3.53 -5.70
CA PRO A 215 -8.02 -3.09 -6.48
C PRO A 215 -8.68 -4.24 -7.26
N GLY A 216 -7.95 -5.31 -7.51
CA GLY A 216 -8.42 -6.51 -8.22
C GLY A 216 -9.10 -7.56 -7.34
N LEU A 217 -9.21 -7.36 -6.02
CA LEU A 217 -9.74 -8.36 -5.11
C LEU A 217 -11.23 -8.63 -5.39
N LEU A 218 -11.59 -9.91 -5.49
CA LEU A 218 -12.95 -10.38 -5.80
C LEU A 218 -13.61 -11.04 -4.59
N GLU A 219 -12.82 -11.73 -3.76
CA GLU A 219 -13.31 -12.48 -2.61
C GLU A 219 -12.48 -12.14 -1.37
N LEU A 220 -13.16 -11.69 -0.32
CA LEU A 220 -12.56 -11.40 0.98
C LEU A 220 -13.26 -12.22 2.06
N SER A 221 -12.53 -13.17 2.64
CA SER A 221 -12.99 -13.96 3.78
C SER A 221 -12.07 -13.76 4.96
N ILE A 222 -12.59 -13.20 6.05
CA ILE A 222 -11.85 -13.02 7.29
C ILE A 222 -12.72 -13.40 8.46
N PHE A 223 -12.37 -14.47 9.17
CA PHE A 223 -13.16 -14.92 10.31
C PHE A 223 -12.32 -15.20 11.54
N SER A 224 -12.95 -15.12 12.70
CA SER A 224 -12.31 -15.32 14.00
C SER A 224 -11.07 -14.42 14.18
N ASN A 225 -11.23 -13.12 13.97
CA ASN A 225 -10.21 -12.10 14.23
C ASN A 225 -10.83 -10.93 15.03
N PRO A 226 -10.08 -10.21 15.87
CA PRO A 226 -10.58 -9.07 16.62
C PRO A 226 -10.66 -7.78 15.77
N LEU A 227 -11.06 -7.85 14.50
CA LEU A 227 -11.18 -6.67 13.63
C LEU A 227 -12.28 -5.74 14.13
N THR A 228 -11.97 -4.45 14.26
CA THR A 228 -12.93 -3.41 14.70
C THR A 228 -13.48 -2.56 13.57
N HIS A 229 -12.76 -2.51 12.45
CA HIS A 229 -13.10 -1.77 11.23
C HIS A 229 -12.51 -2.47 9.99
N LEU A 230 -12.97 -2.06 8.81
CA LEU A 230 -12.44 -2.50 7.52
C LEU A 230 -11.90 -1.31 6.72
N PRO A 231 -10.87 -1.52 5.88
CA PRO A 231 -10.44 -0.54 4.89
C PRO A 231 -11.50 -0.36 3.79
N ALA A 232 -11.25 0.58 2.88
CA ALA A 232 -12.08 0.75 1.69
C ALA A 232 -12.15 -0.57 0.88
N LEU A 233 -13.36 -0.96 0.49
CA LEU A 233 -13.59 -2.17 -0.28
C LEU A 233 -13.35 -1.89 -1.78
N PRO A 234 -12.64 -2.77 -2.49
CA PRO A 234 -12.49 -2.65 -3.94
C PRO A 234 -13.84 -2.68 -4.65
N SER A 235 -14.01 -1.86 -5.69
CA SER A 235 -15.26 -1.74 -6.44
C SER A 235 -15.69 -3.05 -7.11
N GLY A 236 -14.73 -3.93 -7.43
CA GLY A 236 -14.95 -5.24 -8.04
C GLY A 236 -15.19 -6.39 -7.05
N LEU A 237 -15.28 -6.13 -5.75
CA LEU A 237 -15.47 -7.19 -4.76
C LEU A 237 -16.86 -7.81 -4.89
N CYS A 238 -16.91 -9.13 -5.06
CA CYS A 238 -18.15 -9.89 -5.24
C CYS A 238 -18.59 -10.61 -3.97
N LYS A 239 -17.65 -11.04 -3.13
CA LYS A 239 -17.95 -11.78 -1.89
C LYS A 239 -17.24 -11.18 -0.69
N LEU A 240 -18.01 -10.91 0.36
CA LEU A 240 -17.54 -10.35 1.62
C LEU A 240 -18.01 -11.23 2.78
N TRP A 241 -17.14 -12.06 3.33
CA TRP A 241 -17.42 -12.93 4.47
C TRP A 241 -16.54 -12.55 5.65
N ILE A 242 -17.06 -11.70 6.55
CA ILE A 242 -16.31 -11.13 7.67
C ILE A 242 -17.00 -11.46 9.01
N PHE A 243 -17.45 -12.70 9.16
CA PHE A 243 -18.15 -13.15 10.35
C PHE A 243 -17.22 -13.48 11.51
N GLY A 244 -17.71 -13.40 12.75
CA GLY A 244 -16.90 -13.71 13.94
C GLY A 244 -15.78 -12.71 14.16
N ASN A 245 -16.06 -11.42 13.97
CA ASN A 245 -15.15 -10.31 14.25
C ASN A 245 -15.76 -9.35 15.29
N GLN A 246 -15.17 -8.17 15.47
CA GLN A 246 -15.64 -7.15 16.42
C GLN A 246 -16.02 -5.85 15.70
N LEU A 247 -16.49 -5.95 14.45
CA LEU A 247 -16.82 -4.78 13.64
C LEU A 247 -17.99 -4.02 14.26
N THR A 248 -17.83 -2.71 14.40
CA THR A 248 -18.89 -1.81 14.90
C THR A 248 -19.61 -1.08 13.77
N SER A 249 -18.96 -0.98 12.61
CA SER A 249 -19.50 -0.40 11.38
C SER A 249 -18.91 -1.11 10.15
N LEU A 250 -19.54 -0.89 9.00
CA LEU A 250 -19.05 -1.33 7.70
C LEU A 250 -18.77 -0.12 6.79
N PRO A 251 -17.76 -0.19 5.91
CA PRO A 251 -17.55 0.78 4.85
C PRO A 251 -18.69 0.69 3.80
N VAL A 252 -18.67 1.62 2.84
CA VAL A 252 -19.58 1.56 1.68
C VAL A 252 -19.38 0.23 0.96
N LEU A 253 -20.47 -0.49 0.74
CA LEU A 253 -20.45 -1.76 0.03
C LEU A 253 -20.31 -1.51 -1.48
N PRO A 254 -19.49 -2.31 -2.19
CA PRO A 254 -19.37 -2.18 -3.63
C PRO A 254 -20.69 -2.55 -4.32
N PRO A 255 -21.08 -1.84 -5.39
CA PRO A 255 -22.37 -2.05 -6.05
C PRO A 255 -22.51 -3.47 -6.65
N GLY A 256 -21.39 -4.13 -6.96
CA GLY A 256 -21.36 -5.49 -7.50
C GLY A 256 -21.27 -6.61 -6.45
N LEU A 257 -21.43 -6.32 -5.16
CA LEU A 257 -21.35 -7.33 -4.10
C LEU A 257 -22.55 -8.28 -4.19
N GLN A 258 -22.28 -9.57 -4.31
CA GLN A 258 -23.28 -10.62 -4.45
C GLN A 258 -23.54 -11.35 -3.13
N GLU A 259 -22.50 -11.49 -2.31
CA GLU A 259 -22.60 -12.20 -1.03
C GLU A 259 -22.04 -11.37 0.10
N LEU A 260 -22.84 -11.20 1.15
CA LEU A 260 -22.47 -10.50 2.38
C LEU A 260 -22.76 -11.39 3.59
N SER A 261 -21.72 -11.77 4.32
CA SER A 261 -21.81 -12.46 5.61
C SER A 261 -21.04 -11.67 6.65
N VAL A 262 -21.76 -11.05 7.58
CA VAL A 262 -21.20 -10.20 8.66
C VAL A 262 -21.75 -10.60 10.03
N SER A 263 -22.24 -11.84 10.14
CA SER A 263 -22.73 -12.42 11.39
C SER A 263 -21.66 -12.39 12.48
N ASP A 264 -22.07 -12.45 13.75
CA ASP A 264 -21.15 -12.49 14.89
C ASP A 264 -20.16 -11.31 14.89
N ASN A 265 -20.71 -10.11 14.69
CA ASN A 265 -20.04 -8.81 14.85
C ASN A 265 -20.82 -7.93 15.84
N GLN A 266 -20.37 -6.68 16.04
CA GLN A 266 -20.98 -5.68 16.93
C GLN A 266 -21.66 -4.54 16.14
N LEU A 267 -22.21 -4.86 14.97
CA LEU A 267 -22.80 -3.87 14.06
C LEU A 267 -24.10 -3.29 14.63
N ALA A 268 -24.16 -1.97 14.79
CA ALA A 268 -25.37 -1.26 15.20
C ALA A 268 -26.38 -1.12 14.04
N SER A 269 -25.88 -1.05 12.81
CA SER A 269 -26.68 -0.95 11.58
C SER A 269 -25.89 -1.50 10.39
N LEU A 270 -26.59 -1.75 9.29
CA LEU A 270 -25.98 -2.07 8.00
C LEU A 270 -25.97 -0.83 7.10
N PRO A 271 -24.94 -0.64 6.25
CA PRO A 271 -24.94 0.37 5.21
C PRO A 271 -25.98 0.05 4.14
N ALA A 272 -26.16 0.97 3.18
CA ALA A 272 -26.98 0.70 2.01
C ALA A 272 -26.49 -0.58 1.31
N LEU A 273 -27.40 -1.53 1.13
CA LEU A 273 -27.11 -2.77 0.41
C LEU A 273 -27.04 -2.45 -1.10
N PRO A 274 -26.17 -3.15 -1.85
CA PRO A 274 -26.13 -3.02 -3.30
C PRO A 274 -27.49 -3.42 -3.88
N SER A 275 -27.99 -2.63 -4.82
CA SER A 275 -29.19 -2.95 -5.59
C SER A 275 -28.92 -4.13 -6.52
N GLU A 276 -29.90 -5.05 -6.64
CA GLU A 276 -29.90 -6.09 -7.69
C GLU A 276 -29.79 -5.51 -9.10
#